data_AF-A0A368JWH8-F1
#
_entry.id   AF-A0A368JWH8-F1
#
_cell.length_a   1.000
_cell.length_b   1.000
_cell.length_c   1.000
_cell.angle_alpha   90.00
_cell.angle_beta   90.00
_cell.angle_gamma   90.00
#
_symmetry.space_group_name_H-M   'P 1'
#
loop_
_entity.id
_entity.type
_entity.pdbx_description
1 polymer ?
#
loop_
_entity_poly.entity_id
_entity_poly.type
_entity_poly.pdbx_seq_one_letter_code
_entity_poly.pdbx_strand_id
1 'polypeptide(L)'
;MTSRSKNPTNRKSMSTVSNAQTRNWTDEEVAEAVEYLKRRRPEVWAELELLEMTAGDLCGSEAGGLEFATLTVLHSECKSYEIAQLESKVRDVRRAQLGLK
;
A
#
# COMPACT_ATOMS: atom_id res chain seq x y z
N MET A 1 54.13 -33.48 9.46
CA MET A 1 53.80 -32.18 8.81
C MET A 1 52.61 -32.45 7.90
N THR A 2 51.41 -31.89 7.98
CA THR A 2 50.78 -30.80 8.75
C THR A 2 49.27 -31.05 8.58
N SER A 3 48.56 -31.29 9.67
CA SER A 3 47.51 -30.40 10.23
C SER A 3 46.19 -30.30 9.45
N ARG A 4 45.17 -30.89 10.08
CA ARG A 4 43.73 -30.63 9.95
C ARG A 4 43.45 -29.12 10.08
N SER A 5 42.66 -28.53 9.18
CA SER A 5 42.01 -27.24 9.45
C SER A 5 40.55 -27.25 9.00
N LYS A 6 39.70 -26.73 9.89
CA LYS A 6 38.24 -26.65 9.83
C LYS A 6 37.81 -25.36 9.12
N ASN A 7 36.63 -25.43 8.48
CA ASN A 7 35.62 -24.35 8.38
C ASN A 7 35.94 -23.12 7.48
N PRO A 8 34.93 -22.27 7.16
CA PRO A 8 33.59 -22.59 6.69
C PRO A 8 33.12 -21.61 5.57
N THR A 9 31.98 -21.93 4.95
CA THR A 9 30.95 -21.01 4.44
C THR A 9 31.39 -19.66 3.84
N ASN A 10 31.44 -19.58 2.51
CA ASN A 10 31.28 -18.30 1.81
C ASN A 10 30.07 -18.36 0.86
N ARG A 11 28.89 -18.66 1.42
CA ARG A 11 27.64 -18.14 0.86
C ARG A 11 27.65 -16.65 1.19
N LYS A 12 28.18 -15.83 0.28
CA LYS A 12 27.74 -14.43 0.22
C LYS A 12 26.26 -14.47 -0.12
N SER A 13 25.46 -14.44 0.94
CA SER A 13 24.05 -14.11 0.89
C SER A 13 23.95 -12.71 0.27
N MET A 14 23.85 -12.66 -1.05
CA MET A 14 23.29 -11.52 -1.76
C MET A 14 21.81 -11.50 -1.42
N SER A 15 21.51 -10.95 -0.26
CA SER A 15 20.16 -10.56 0.12
C SER A 15 20.26 -9.38 1.06
N THR A 16 20.89 -8.31 0.58
CA THR A 16 20.35 -6.98 0.88
C THR A 16 19.01 -6.92 0.17
N VAL A 17 17.99 -7.52 0.78
CA VAL A 17 16.61 -7.09 0.60
C VAL A 17 16.68 -5.60 0.83
N SER A 18 16.57 -4.81 -0.24
CA SER A 18 16.41 -3.38 -0.12
C SER A 18 15.32 -3.17 0.90
N ASN A 19 15.66 -2.61 2.08
CA ASN A 19 14.68 -2.11 3.03
C ASN A 19 13.72 -1.29 2.19
N ALA A 20 12.50 -1.82 1.96
CA ALA A 20 11.50 -1.16 1.17
C ALA A 20 11.42 0.26 1.72
N GLN A 21 11.68 1.25 0.88
CA GLN A 21 11.62 2.65 1.27
C GLN A 21 10.15 2.90 1.67
N THR A 22 9.81 2.70 2.93
CA THR A 22 8.46 2.90 3.44
C THR A 22 8.37 4.35 3.89
N ARG A 23 7.50 5.11 3.23
CA ARG A 23 7.14 6.44 3.69
C ARG A 23 6.21 6.28 4.88
N ASN A 24 6.48 7.00 5.96
CA ASN A 24 5.57 7.05 7.09
C ASN A 24 4.49 8.08 6.78
N TRP A 25 3.31 7.61 6.39
CA TRP A 25 2.12 8.44 6.21
C TRP A 25 1.51 8.79 7.56
N THR A 26 1.27 10.07 7.83
CA THR A 26 0.59 10.49 9.07
C THR A 26 -0.91 10.28 8.98
N ASP A 27 -1.58 10.23 10.13
CA ASP A 27 -3.04 10.08 10.18
C ASP A 27 -3.73 11.26 9.47
N GLU A 28 -3.15 12.47 9.54
CA GLU A 28 -3.64 13.65 8.82
C GLU A 28 -3.49 13.51 7.30
N GLU A 29 -2.34 13.04 6.81
CA GLU A 29 -2.14 12.80 5.37
C GLU A 29 -3.11 11.73 4.84
N VAL A 30 -3.35 10.67 5.62
CA VAL A 30 -4.33 9.64 5.27
C VAL A 30 -5.75 10.21 5.27
N ALA A 31 -6.11 11.01 6.27
CA ALA A 31 -7.42 11.65 6.34
C ALA A 31 -7.65 12.61 5.16
N GLU A 32 -6.63 13.40 4.77
CA GLU A 32 -6.69 14.26 3.60
C GLU A 32 -6.92 13.45 2.32
N ALA A 33 -6.20 12.34 2.14
CA ALA A 33 -6.37 11.45 1.00
C ALA A 33 -7.79 10.86 0.91
N VAL A 34 -8.36 10.43 2.05
CA VAL A 34 -9.73 9.94 2.15
C VAL A 34 -10.73 11.02 1.73
N GLU A 35 -10.62 12.22 2.29
CA GLU A 35 -11.53 13.33 1.96
C GLU A 35 -11.39 13.77 0.51
N TYR A 36 -10.16 13.78 -0.02
CA TYR A 36 -9.91 14.07 -1.43
C TYR A 36 -10.59 13.06 -2.35
N LEU A 37 -10.46 11.76 -2.07
CA LEU A 37 -11.13 10.70 -2.82
C LEU A 37 -12.66 10.83 -2.76
N LYS A 38 -13.24 10.98 -1.56
CA LYS A 38 -14.69 11.16 -1.37
C LYS A 38 -15.22 12.37 -2.12
N ARG A 39 -14.47 13.48 -2.15
CA ARG A 39 -14.86 14.70 -2.85
C ARG A 39 -14.72 14.59 -4.36
N ARG A 40 -13.62 13.99 -4.84
CA ARG A 40 -13.28 13.99 -6.28
C ARG A 40 -13.93 12.85 -7.04
N ARG A 41 -14.15 11.71 -6.36
CA ARG A 41 -14.63 10.45 -6.92
C ARG A 41 -15.61 9.77 -5.94
N PRO A 42 -16.73 10.42 -5.57
CA PRO A 42 -17.71 9.82 -4.66
C PRO A 42 -18.26 8.49 -5.20
N GLU A 43 -18.39 8.34 -6.52
CA GLU A 43 -18.83 7.11 -7.18
C GLU A 43 -17.84 5.96 -6.99
N VAL A 44 -16.54 6.22 -7.11
CA VAL A 44 -15.49 5.21 -6.89
C VAL A 44 -15.44 4.82 -5.43
N TRP A 45 -15.56 5.80 -4.52
CA TRP A 45 -15.58 5.52 -3.09
C TRP A 45 -16.73 4.58 -2.71
N ALA A 46 -17.94 4.85 -3.19
CA ALA A 46 -19.12 4.02 -2.92
C ALA A 46 -18.98 2.61 -3.52
N GLU A 47 -18.41 2.48 -4.72
CA GLU A 47 -18.15 1.18 -5.33
C GLU A 47 -17.13 0.35 -4.53
N LEU A 48 -16.05 0.99 -4.05
CA LEU A 48 -15.06 0.32 -3.20
C LEU A 48 -15.67 -0.13 -1.88
N GLU A 49 -16.54 0.68 -1.25
CA GLU A 49 -17.26 0.26 -0.06
C GLU A 49 -18.16 -0.96 -0.33
N LEU A 50 -18.87 -0.97 -1.46
CA LEU A 50 -19.71 -2.10 -1.87
C LEU A 50 -18.86 -3.37 -2.06
N LEU A 51 -17.75 -3.28 -2.80
CA LEU A 51 -16.86 -4.40 -3.07
C LEU A 51 -16.26 -4.97 -1.78
N GLU A 52 -15.86 -4.12 -0.85
CA GLU A 52 -15.35 -4.53 0.46
C GLU A 52 -16.40 -5.29 1.28
N MET A 53 -17.66 -4.85 1.23
CA MET A 53 -18.76 -5.52 1.93
C MET A 53 -19.16 -6.86 1.29
N THR A 54 -19.01 -7.01 -0.04
CA THR A 54 -19.49 -8.21 -0.76
C THR A 54 -18.42 -9.27 -0.98
N ALA A 55 -17.23 -8.87 -1.41
CA ALA A 55 -16.17 -9.77 -1.88
C ALA A 55 -14.89 -9.68 -1.04
N GLY A 56 -14.60 -8.51 -0.46
CA GLY A 56 -13.40 -8.27 0.34
C GLY A 56 -12.08 -8.25 -0.46
N ASP A 57 -12.15 -8.46 -1.78
CA ASP A 57 -11.03 -8.35 -2.70
C ASP A 57 -11.29 -7.23 -3.71
N LEU A 58 -10.30 -6.35 -3.86
CA LEU A 58 -10.30 -5.21 -4.78
C LEU A 58 -9.37 -5.44 -5.97
N CYS A 59 -8.64 -6.56 -6.00
CA CYS A 59 -7.64 -6.86 -7.02
C CYS A 59 -8.29 -6.93 -8.41
N GLY A 60 -7.75 -6.13 -9.35
CA GLY A 60 -8.27 -6.06 -10.73
C GLY A 60 -9.58 -5.29 -10.88
N SER A 61 -10.12 -4.68 -9.82
CA SER A 61 -11.26 -3.78 -9.94
C SER A 61 -10.87 -2.46 -10.62
N GLU A 62 -11.76 -1.95 -11.49
CA GLU A 62 -11.57 -0.64 -12.11
C GLU A 62 -11.55 0.46 -11.03
N ALA A 63 -12.41 0.34 -10.02
CA ALA A 63 -12.46 1.26 -8.88
C ALA A 63 -11.11 1.35 -8.14
N GLY A 64 -10.40 0.23 -7.92
CA GLY A 64 -9.06 0.24 -7.34
C GLY A 64 -8.04 0.96 -8.22
N GLY A 65 -8.09 0.72 -9.54
CA GLY A 65 -7.24 1.45 -10.49
C GLY A 65 -7.49 2.98 -10.49
N LEU A 66 -8.76 3.40 -10.38
CA LEU A 66 -9.15 4.80 -10.31
C LEU A 66 -8.79 5.45 -8.97
N GLU A 67 -8.87 4.71 -7.86
CA GLU A 67 -8.36 5.15 -6.55
C GLU A 67 -6.86 5.43 -6.63
N PHE A 68 -6.08 4.46 -7.11
CA PHE A 68 -4.62 4.61 -7.26
C PHE A 68 -4.25 5.81 -8.15
N ALA A 69 -4.92 5.97 -9.29
CA ALA A 69 -4.71 7.09 -10.19
C ALA A 69 -5.05 8.44 -9.53
N THR A 70 -6.12 8.48 -8.74
CA THR A 70 -6.55 9.70 -8.05
C THR A 70 -5.56 10.10 -6.94
N LEU A 71 -5.04 9.13 -6.19
CA LEU A 71 -4.00 9.36 -5.18
C LEU A 71 -2.67 9.80 -5.81
N THR A 72 -2.34 9.26 -6.99
CA THR A 72 -1.16 9.71 -7.76
C THR A 72 -1.29 11.17 -8.21
N VAL A 73 -2.50 11.65 -8.50
CA VAL A 73 -2.73 13.07 -8.81
C VAL A 73 -2.56 13.94 -7.56
N LEU A 74 -3.04 13.49 -6.40
CA LEU A 74 -2.90 14.21 -5.14
C LEU A 74 -1.43 14.34 -4.71
N HIS A 75 -0.65 13.27 -4.86
CA HIS A 75 0.76 13.19 -4.47
C HIS A 75 1.66 12.90 -5.67
N SER A 76 1.63 13.78 -6.68
CA SER A 76 2.35 13.59 -7.95
C SER A 76 3.88 13.50 -7.83
N GLU A 77 4.43 13.98 -6.72
CA GLU A 77 5.85 13.90 -6.37
C GLU A 77 6.26 12.54 -5.78
N CYS A 78 5.28 11.75 -5.33
CA CYS A 78 5.51 10.44 -4.72
C CYS A 78 5.70 9.36 -5.78
N LYS A 79 6.50 8.35 -5.46
CA LYS A 79 6.69 7.18 -6.32
C LYS A 79 5.51 6.24 -6.17
N SER A 80 5.27 5.41 -7.19
CA SER A 80 4.15 4.46 -7.22
C SER A 80 4.09 3.54 -5.99
N TYR A 81 5.22 3.14 -5.41
CA TYR A 81 5.23 2.31 -4.19
C TYR A 81 4.79 3.09 -2.94
N GLU A 82 4.99 4.40 -2.89
CA GLU A 82 4.52 5.25 -1.78
C GLU A 82 3.01 5.44 -1.89
N ILE A 83 2.51 5.61 -3.13
CA ILE A 83 1.07 5.66 -3.41
C ILE A 83 0.39 4.33 -3.03
N ALA A 84 0.99 3.19 -3.36
CA ALA A 84 0.44 1.88 -2.95
C ALA A 84 0.38 1.72 -1.42
N GLN A 85 1.35 2.28 -0.69
CA GLN A 85 1.31 2.31 0.78
C GLN A 85 0.17 3.20 1.28
N LEU A 86 -0.03 4.37 0.67
CA LEU A 86 -1.14 5.27 1.01
C LEU A 86 -2.49 4.61 0.71
N GLU A 87 -2.65 3.98 -0.44
CA GLU A 87 -3.84 3.22 -0.83
C GLU A 87 -4.19 2.15 0.21
N SER A 88 -3.20 1.41 0.71
CA SER A 88 -3.41 0.44 1.80
C SER A 88 -3.94 1.12 3.07
N LYS A 89 -3.43 2.31 3.44
CA LYS A 89 -3.90 3.05 4.62
C LYS A 89 -5.31 3.60 4.44
N VAL A 90 -5.62 4.13 3.27
CA VAL A 90 -6.97 4.58 2.89
C VAL A 90 -7.96 3.42 2.96
N ARG A 91 -7.55 2.24 2.46
CA ARG A 91 -8.33 1.01 2.55
C ARG A 91 -8.59 0.61 4.00
N ASP A 92 -7.59 0.65 4.87
CA ASP A 92 -7.75 0.36 6.30
C ASP A 92 -8.80 1.28 6.94
N VAL A 93 -8.75 2.59 6.65
CA VAL A 93 -9.74 3.57 7.12
C VAL A 93 -11.14 3.23 6.59
N ARG A 94 -11.27 2.94 5.30
CA ARG A 94 -12.56 2.56 4.68
C ARG A 94 -13.14 1.32 5.33
N ARG A 95 -12.36 0.26 5.50
CA ARG A 95 -12.78 -0.98 6.16
C ARG A 95 -13.21 -0.73 7.62
N ALA A 96 -12.46 0.08 8.35
CA ALA A 96 -12.81 0.47 9.71
C ALA A 96 -14.16 1.23 9.77
N GLN A 97 -14.42 2.15 8.83
CA GLN A 97 -15.71 2.87 8.72
C GLN A 97 -16.89 1.94 8.43
N LEU A 98 -16.64 0.83 7.70
CA LEU A 98 -17.63 -0.20 7.41
C LEU A 98 -17.76 -1.26 8.52
N GLY A 99 -16.97 -1.18 9.59
CA GLY A 99 -16.94 -2.19 10.66
C GLY A 99 -16.29 -3.53 10.24
N LEU A 100 -15.50 -3.52 9.16
CA LEU A 100 -14.77 -4.68 8.65
C LEU A 100 -13.39 -4.75 9.30
N LYS A 101 -13.02 -5.90 9.86
CA LYS A 101 -11.72 -6.15 10.51
C LYS A 101 -10.63 -6.55 9.53
#